data_AF-A0A285PD53-F1
#
_entry.id   AF-A0A285PD53-F1
#
_cell.length_a   1.000
_cell.length_b   1.000
_cell.length_c   1.000
_cell.angle_alpha   90.00
_cell.angle_beta   90.00
_cell.angle_gamma   90.00
#
_symmetry.space_group_name_H-M   'P 1'
#
loop_
_entity.id
_entity.type
_entity.pdbx_description
1 polymer ?
#
loop_
_entity_poly.entity_id
_entity_poly.type
_entity_poly.pdbx_seq_one_letter_code
_entity_poly.pdbx_strand_id
1 'polypeptide(L)'
;MYIFKFNIKPAIEFDPTGKLGLNFLTIGLAHKETNEQIDIVRTVLENKEELDWFEKNEEAIRNEKCPAKAERTSSVAERMHEAYEALDVDSWTEEKLDGMLGELYEFRSHHELWFAFPGQDLPNIFFAANDNGHEISCHDDDLTFAYDVDISSLFDEAKRVKKFV
;
A
#
# COMPACT_ATOMS: atom_id res chain seq x y z
N MET A 1 4.19 7.42 16.78
CA MET A 1 3.12 6.87 15.92
C MET A 1 2.75 7.90 14.85
N TYR A 2 2.56 7.46 13.63
CA TYR A 2 2.27 8.32 12.47
C TYR A 2 0.77 8.38 12.13
N ILE A 3 0.37 9.43 11.43
CA ILE A 3 -0.94 9.57 10.76
C ILE A 3 -0.73 9.81 9.27
N PHE A 4 -1.69 9.39 8.45
CA PHE A 4 -1.67 9.64 7.02
C PHE A 4 -1.95 11.10 6.67
N LYS A 5 -1.36 11.53 5.57
CA LYS A 5 -1.59 12.82 4.92
C LYS A 5 -1.66 12.63 3.41
N PHE A 6 -2.82 12.89 2.83
CA PHE A 6 -3.05 12.79 1.40
C PHE A 6 -3.09 14.20 0.79
N ASN A 7 -2.31 14.40 -0.26
CA ASN A 7 -2.24 15.67 -0.98
C ASN A 7 -2.51 15.44 -2.47
N ILE A 8 -3.46 16.19 -3.03
CA ILE A 8 -3.80 16.12 -4.45
C ILE A 8 -3.38 17.42 -5.13
N LYS A 9 -2.60 17.32 -6.20
CA LYS A 9 -2.17 18.46 -7.01
C LYS A 9 -2.41 18.17 -8.49
N PRO A 10 -2.83 19.15 -9.30
CA PRO A 10 -2.88 18.97 -10.76
C PRO A 10 -1.51 18.56 -11.32
N ALA A 11 -1.50 17.60 -12.23
CA ALA A 11 -0.37 17.34 -13.10
C ALA A 11 -0.32 18.45 -14.15
N ILE A 12 0.65 19.36 -14.05
CA ILE A 12 0.78 20.51 -14.97
C ILE A 12 1.58 20.11 -16.21
N GLU A 13 1.29 18.94 -16.78
CA GLU A 13 1.82 18.52 -18.08
C GLU A 13 0.69 18.66 -19.10
N PHE A 14 0.71 19.79 -19.81
CA PHE A 14 -0.20 20.03 -20.93
C PHE A 14 0.20 19.11 -22.09
N ASP A 15 -0.71 18.26 -22.53
CA ASP A 15 -0.56 17.61 -23.82
C ASP A 15 -0.69 18.66 -24.95
N PRO A 16 -0.30 18.35 -26.19
CA PRO A 16 -0.42 19.27 -27.32
C PRO A 16 -1.85 19.74 -27.61
N THR A 17 -2.87 19.12 -26.99
CA THR A 17 -4.29 19.46 -27.12
C THR A 17 -4.81 20.32 -25.95
N GLY A 18 -3.98 20.59 -24.95
CA GLY A 18 -4.25 21.50 -23.83
C GLY A 18 -5.16 20.92 -22.74
N LYS A 19 -5.39 19.60 -22.70
CA LYS A 19 -6.26 18.95 -21.72
C LYS A 19 -5.83 17.51 -21.39
N LEU A 20 -4.85 17.38 -20.52
CA LEU A 20 -4.76 16.21 -19.64
C LEU A 20 -4.82 16.72 -18.20
N GLY A 21 -6.03 16.71 -17.64
CA GLY A 21 -6.31 17.11 -16.26
C GLY A 21 -6.06 15.95 -15.30
N LEU A 22 -4.86 15.37 -15.34
CA LEU A 22 -4.47 14.34 -14.37
C LEU A 22 -4.17 14.99 -13.03
N ASN A 23 -4.38 14.26 -11.95
CA ASN A 23 -3.98 14.68 -10.62
C ASN A 23 -2.83 13.80 -10.14
N PHE A 24 -1.94 14.34 -9.32
CA PHE A 24 -1.00 13.58 -8.54
C PHE A 24 -1.52 13.46 -7.12
N LEU A 25 -1.64 12.23 -6.63
CA LEU A 25 -1.83 11.94 -5.22
C LEU A 25 -0.46 11.70 -4.59
N THR A 26 -0.13 12.44 -3.55
CA THR A 26 0.98 12.13 -2.64
C THR A 26 0.40 11.55 -1.36
N ILE A 27 0.82 10.34 -1.01
CA ILE A 27 0.55 9.71 0.26
C ILE A 27 1.79 9.95 1.12
N GLY A 28 1.60 10.61 2.25
CA GLY A 28 2.64 10.87 3.23
C GLY A 28 2.19 10.53 4.65
N LEU A 29 3.14 10.62 5.57
CA LEU A 29 2.94 10.45 7.00
C LEU A 29 3.31 11.73 7.74
N ALA A 30 2.62 11.98 8.86
CA ALA A 30 3.01 12.99 9.83
C ALA A 30 3.12 12.35 11.22
N HIS A 31 4.24 12.57 11.92
CA HIS A 31 4.40 12.06 13.28
C HIS A 31 3.50 12.83 14.25
N LYS A 32 2.70 12.14 15.07
CA LYS A 32 1.65 12.78 15.90
C LYS A 32 2.17 13.84 16.88
N GLU A 33 3.39 13.67 17.39
CA GLU A 33 3.95 14.55 18.44
C GLU A 33 4.89 15.63 17.90
N THR A 34 5.70 15.28 16.91
CA THR A 34 6.75 16.17 16.37
C THR A 34 6.28 16.91 15.13
N ASN A 35 5.19 16.46 14.50
CA ASN A 35 4.67 16.95 13.22
C ASN A 35 5.71 16.86 12.07
N GLU A 36 6.74 16.03 12.24
CA GLU A 36 7.66 15.66 11.17
C GLU A 36 6.89 14.95 10.05
N GLN A 37 7.17 15.33 8.80
CA GLN A 37 6.47 14.82 7.63
C GLN A 37 7.41 14.00 6.76
N ILE A 38 6.87 12.91 6.22
CA ILE A 38 7.59 11.99 5.33
C ILE A 38 6.66 11.72 4.15
N ASP A 39 7.12 12.03 2.94
CA ASP A 39 6.42 11.59 1.73
C ASP A 39 6.75 10.11 1.51
N ILE A 40 5.71 9.27 1.38
CA ILE A 40 5.88 7.83 1.17
C ILE A 40 5.91 7.53 -0.32
N VAL A 41 4.94 8.06 -1.06
CA VAL A 41 4.78 7.74 -2.47
C VAL A 41 3.96 8.82 -3.17
N ARG A 42 4.27 9.02 -4.45
CA ARG A 42 3.55 9.90 -5.34
C ARG A 42 3.06 9.08 -6.53
N THR A 43 1.75 9.08 -6.75
CA THR A 43 1.07 8.33 -7.80
C THR A 43 0.23 9.28 -8.65
N VAL A 44 -0.01 8.91 -9.90
CA VAL A 44 -1.04 9.54 -10.73
C VAL A 44 -2.40 9.06 -10.22
N LEU A 45 -3.34 9.98 -10.14
CA LEU A 45 -4.74 9.73 -9.87
C LEU A 45 -5.48 10.02 -11.17
N GLU A 46 -5.77 8.96 -11.94
CA GLU A 46 -6.46 9.04 -13.22
C GLU A 46 -7.96 9.27 -13.02
N ASN A 47 -8.52 8.66 -11.98
CA ASN A 47 -9.93 8.78 -11.65
C ASN A 47 -10.14 8.65 -10.14
N LYS A 48 -11.29 9.13 -9.64
CA LYS A 48 -11.60 9.09 -8.21
C LYS A 48 -11.88 7.67 -7.71
N GLU A 49 -12.28 6.75 -8.61
CA GLU A 49 -12.62 5.37 -8.29
C GLU A 49 -11.40 4.55 -7.86
N GLU A 50 -10.18 4.96 -8.21
CA GLU A 50 -8.93 4.40 -7.64
C GLU A 50 -8.90 4.53 -6.11
N LEU A 51 -9.48 5.60 -5.55
CA LEU A 51 -9.59 5.77 -4.09
C LEU A 51 -10.63 4.84 -3.46
N ASP A 52 -11.52 4.22 -4.25
CA ASP A 52 -12.50 3.25 -3.75
C ASP A 52 -11.80 1.99 -3.23
N TRP A 53 -10.58 1.70 -3.70
CA TRP A 53 -9.79 0.57 -3.21
C TRP A 53 -9.60 0.64 -1.70
N PHE A 54 -9.30 1.82 -1.13
CA PHE A 54 -9.15 1.98 0.32
C PHE A 54 -10.46 1.67 1.07
N GLU A 55 -11.61 2.04 0.52
CA GLU A 55 -12.91 1.79 1.14
C GLU A 55 -13.31 0.31 1.04
N LYS A 56 -13.10 -0.31 -0.13
CA LYS A 56 -13.40 -1.72 -0.38
C LYS A 56 -12.55 -2.66 0.48
N ASN A 57 -11.31 -2.28 0.76
CA ASN A 57 -10.36 -3.10 1.50
C ASN A 57 -10.19 -2.68 2.97
N GLU A 58 -11.00 -1.73 3.48
CA GLU A 58 -10.88 -1.24 4.86
C GLU A 58 -10.98 -2.36 5.90
N GLU A 59 -11.89 -3.31 5.72
CA GLU A 59 -12.06 -4.44 6.65
C GLU A 59 -10.85 -5.39 6.63
N ALA A 60 -10.34 -5.71 5.44
CA ALA A 60 -9.16 -6.56 5.27
C ALA A 60 -7.91 -5.91 5.86
N ILE A 61 -7.60 -4.67 5.45
CA ILE A 61 -6.44 -3.89 5.95
C ILE A 61 -6.41 -3.83 7.49
N ARG A 62 -7.58 -3.73 8.13
CA ARG A 62 -7.68 -3.62 9.59
C ARG A 62 -7.48 -4.95 10.32
N ASN A 63 -7.88 -6.08 9.74
CA ASN A 63 -8.11 -7.31 10.49
C ASN A 63 -7.46 -8.56 9.91
N GLU A 64 -7.24 -8.59 8.60
CA GLU A 64 -6.64 -9.73 7.92
C GLU A 64 -5.17 -9.86 8.33
N LYS A 65 -4.76 -11.11 8.57
CA LYS A 65 -3.40 -11.42 8.99
C LYS A 65 -2.57 -11.80 7.79
N CYS A 66 -1.36 -11.28 7.72
CA CYS A 66 -0.39 -11.70 6.71
C CYS A 66 -0.19 -13.24 6.77
N PRO A 67 -0.42 -13.96 5.65
CA PRO A 67 -0.33 -15.42 5.60
C PRO A 67 1.11 -15.93 5.68
N ALA A 68 2.09 -15.11 5.27
CA ALA A 68 3.50 -15.41 5.44
C ALA A 68 3.87 -15.50 6.93
N LYS A 69 4.68 -16.47 7.35
CA LYS A 69 5.06 -16.60 8.76
C LYS A 69 5.90 -15.40 9.22
N ALA A 70 5.74 -15.00 10.48
CA ALA A 70 6.53 -13.90 11.06
C ALA A 70 7.79 -14.42 11.72
N GLU A 71 8.94 -13.82 11.42
CA GLU A 71 10.00 -13.70 12.42
C GLU A 71 9.65 -12.55 13.38
N ARG A 72 10.14 -12.58 14.62
CA ARG A 72 9.68 -11.69 15.72
C ARG A 72 9.89 -10.18 15.49
N THR A 73 10.47 -9.78 14.36
CA THR A 73 10.84 -8.38 14.06
C THR A 73 10.61 -7.98 12.60
N SER A 74 10.11 -8.88 11.75
CA SER A 74 9.96 -8.61 10.31
C SER A 74 8.69 -7.81 10.02
N SER A 75 8.79 -6.82 9.13
CA SER A 75 7.62 -6.10 8.59
C SER A 75 6.73 -7.00 7.73
N VAL A 76 5.50 -6.59 7.45
CA VAL A 76 4.60 -7.29 6.53
C VAL A 76 5.20 -7.32 5.12
N ALA A 77 5.74 -6.20 4.62
CA ALA A 77 6.36 -6.16 3.31
C ALA A 77 7.55 -7.14 3.19
N GLU A 78 8.41 -7.20 4.21
CA GLU A 78 9.53 -8.14 4.27
C GLU A 78 9.06 -9.60 4.31
N ARG A 79 8.07 -9.92 5.16
CA ARG A 79 7.49 -11.27 5.21
C ARG A 79 6.90 -11.70 3.87
N MET A 80 6.24 -10.79 3.17
CA MET A 80 5.69 -11.06 1.84
C MET A 80 6.82 -11.32 0.84
N HIS A 81 7.86 -10.48 0.83
CA HIS A 81 9.04 -10.67 -0.02
C HIS A 81 9.69 -12.04 0.24
N GLU A 82 10.01 -12.36 1.49
CA GLU A 82 10.60 -13.65 1.89
C GLU A 82 9.71 -14.84 1.52
N ALA A 83 8.38 -14.69 1.63
CA ALA A 83 7.46 -15.75 1.25
C ALA A 83 7.49 -16.05 -0.25
N TYR A 84 7.63 -15.04 -1.12
CA TYR A 84 7.79 -15.23 -2.56
C TYR A 84 9.18 -15.77 -2.91
N GLU A 85 10.24 -15.29 -2.28
CA GLU A 85 11.60 -15.80 -2.49
C GLU A 85 11.76 -17.26 -2.05
N ALA A 86 11.01 -17.68 -1.01
CA ALA A 86 10.99 -19.06 -0.54
C ALA A 86 10.16 -20.01 -1.45
N LEU A 87 9.45 -19.49 -2.46
CA LEU A 87 8.74 -20.30 -3.45
C LEU A 87 9.73 -20.99 -4.37
N ASP A 88 10.16 -22.18 -3.97
CA ASP A 88 10.94 -23.06 -4.83
C ASP A 88 10.01 -23.80 -5.79
N VAL A 89 9.92 -23.28 -7.02
CA VAL A 89 9.10 -23.82 -8.12
C VAL A 89 9.48 -25.27 -8.46
N ASP A 90 10.70 -25.70 -8.13
CA ASP A 90 11.20 -27.04 -8.46
C ASP A 90 10.94 -28.07 -7.34
N SER A 91 10.65 -27.65 -6.09
CA SER A 91 10.48 -28.57 -4.95
C SER A 91 9.05 -28.70 -4.41
N TRP A 92 8.12 -27.85 -4.86
CA TRP A 92 6.73 -27.86 -4.41
C TRP A 92 5.85 -28.68 -5.35
N THR A 93 4.88 -29.42 -4.79
CA THR A 93 3.81 -30.04 -5.60
C THR A 93 2.93 -28.94 -6.17
N GLU A 94 2.52 -29.04 -7.44
CA GLU A 94 1.68 -28.04 -8.14
C GLU A 94 0.50 -27.53 -7.30
N GLU A 95 -0.20 -28.42 -6.59
CA GLU A 95 -1.35 -28.07 -5.73
C GLU A 95 -1.00 -27.19 -4.53
N LYS A 96 0.17 -27.41 -3.89
CA LYS A 96 0.63 -26.58 -2.76
C LYS A 96 1.13 -25.23 -3.22
N LEU A 97 1.75 -25.20 -4.40
CA LEU A 97 2.22 -23.98 -5.02
C LEU A 97 1.04 -23.09 -5.40
N ASP A 98 0.01 -23.65 -6.04
CA ASP A 98 -1.21 -22.93 -6.43
C ASP A 98 -1.97 -22.39 -5.20
N GLY A 99 -2.13 -23.21 -4.16
CA GLY A 99 -2.78 -22.78 -2.92
C GLY A 99 -2.08 -21.61 -2.23
N MET A 100 -0.75 -21.70 -2.04
CA MET A 100 -0.01 -20.64 -1.37
C MET A 100 0.11 -19.37 -2.22
N LEU A 101 0.29 -19.51 -3.54
CA LEU A 101 0.26 -18.36 -4.45
C LEU A 101 -1.08 -17.65 -4.43
N GLY A 102 -2.18 -18.41 -4.37
CA GLY A 102 -3.53 -17.86 -4.22
C GLY A 102 -3.69 -17.03 -2.96
N GLU A 103 -3.30 -17.57 -1.79
CA GLU A 103 -3.37 -16.86 -0.50
C GLU A 103 -2.50 -15.60 -0.48
N LEU A 104 -1.26 -15.69 -0.99
CA LEU A 104 -0.36 -14.53 -1.06
C LEU A 104 -0.91 -13.46 -2.00
N TYR A 105 -1.45 -13.84 -3.15
CA TYR A 105 -2.03 -12.92 -4.12
C TYR A 105 -3.30 -12.25 -3.56
N GLU A 106 -4.19 -13.01 -2.93
CA GLU A 106 -5.41 -12.48 -2.31
C GLU A 106 -5.06 -11.44 -1.24
N PHE A 107 -4.11 -11.77 -0.36
CA PHE A 107 -3.60 -10.82 0.63
C PHE A 107 -3.02 -9.55 -0.03
N ARG A 108 -2.17 -9.68 -1.04
CA ARG A 108 -1.63 -8.50 -1.76
C ARG A 108 -2.74 -7.64 -2.34
N SER A 109 -3.78 -8.25 -2.92
CA SER A 109 -4.86 -7.52 -3.57
C SER A 109 -5.63 -6.58 -2.62
N HIS A 110 -5.67 -6.91 -1.33
CA HIS A 110 -6.31 -6.11 -0.30
C HIS A 110 -5.35 -5.14 0.41
N HIS A 111 -4.04 -5.44 0.42
CA HIS A 111 -3.08 -4.76 1.29
C HIS A 111 -2.01 -3.94 0.56
N GLU A 112 -1.72 -4.23 -0.72
CA GLU A 112 -0.65 -3.59 -1.46
C GLU A 112 -1.16 -2.45 -2.34
N LEU A 113 -0.52 -1.28 -2.22
CA LEU A 113 -0.91 -0.05 -2.89
C LEU A 113 -0.96 -0.17 -4.42
N TRP A 114 -0.14 -1.02 -5.01
CA TRP A 114 -0.13 -1.26 -6.45
C TRP A 114 -1.51 -1.65 -7.00
N PHE A 115 -2.32 -2.40 -6.22
CA PHE A 115 -3.67 -2.78 -6.62
C PHE A 115 -4.67 -1.61 -6.62
N ALA A 116 -4.37 -0.52 -5.91
CA ALA A 116 -5.17 0.70 -5.95
C ALA A 116 -4.90 1.54 -7.21
N PHE A 117 -3.68 1.43 -7.76
CA PHE A 117 -3.17 2.28 -8.85
C PHE A 117 -2.51 1.43 -9.95
N PRO A 118 -3.28 0.58 -10.64
CA PRO A 118 -2.73 -0.38 -11.59
C PRO A 118 -2.05 0.32 -12.78
N GLY A 119 -0.96 -0.28 -13.27
CA GLY A 119 -0.22 0.23 -14.43
C GLY A 119 0.83 1.30 -14.11
N GLN A 120 1.03 1.61 -12.82
CA GLN A 120 2.07 2.54 -12.36
C GLN A 120 3.24 1.77 -11.75
N ASP A 121 4.44 2.31 -11.92
CA ASP A 121 5.68 1.80 -11.33
C ASP A 121 5.76 2.27 -9.87
N LEU A 122 5.14 1.50 -8.97
CA LEU A 122 5.05 1.79 -7.55
C LEU A 122 5.82 0.75 -6.74
N PRO A 123 6.54 1.16 -5.68
CA PRO A 123 7.17 0.21 -4.78
C PRO A 123 6.13 -0.70 -4.10
N ASN A 124 6.57 -1.87 -3.63
CA ASN A 124 5.75 -2.85 -2.91
C ASN A 124 5.37 -2.32 -1.51
N ILE A 125 4.42 -1.38 -1.45
CA ILE A 125 3.95 -0.72 -0.24
C ILE A 125 2.70 -1.42 0.28
N PHE A 126 2.75 -1.87 1.52
CA PHE A 126 1.67 -2.58 2.20
C PHE A 126 1.06 -1.72 3.31
N PHE A 127 -0.27 -1.80 3.46
CA PHE A 127 -1.00 -1.35 4.65
C PHE A 127 -1.61 -2.57 5.32
N ALA A 128 -1.20 -2.87 6.55
CA ALA A 128 -1.65 -4.12 7.17
C ALA A 128 -1.62 -4.07 8.69
N ALA A 129 -2.38 -4.97 9.31
CA ALA A 129 -2.24 -5.28 10.72
C ALA A 129 -0.93 -6.06 10.96
N ASN A 130 -0.24 -5.73 12.05
CA ASN A 130 0.91 -6.47 12.57
C ASN A 130 0.65 -6.88 14.03
N ASP A 131 1.62 -7.53 14.67
CA ASP A 131 1.47 -8.01 16.05
C ASP A 131 1.29 -6.86 17.08
N ASN A 132 1.63 -5.62 16.71
CA ASN A 132 1.62 -4.44 17.58
C ASN A 132 0.52 -3.42 17.22
N GLY A 133 -0.29 -3.66 16.19
CA GLY A 133 -1.28 -2.72 15.68
C GLY A 133 -1.34 -2.73 14.16
N HIS A 134 -1.04 -1.60 13.54
CA HIS A 134 -1.04 -1.43 12.09
C HIS A 134 0.22 -0.74 11.63
N GLU A 135 0.70 -1.15 10.48
CA GLU A 135 1.87 -0.56 9.84
C GLU A 135 1.59 -0.18 8.39
N ILE A 136 2.42 0.73 7.91
CA ILE A 136 2.77 0.83 6.50
C ILE A 136 4.22 0.41 6.34
N SER A 137 4.48 -0.52 5.43
CA SER A 137 5.82 -1.01 5.16
C SER A 137 6.08 -1.18 3.68
N CYS A 138 7.36 -1.13 3.31
CA CYS A 138 7.83 -1.39 1.97
C CYS A 138 9.12 -2.19 2.05
N HIS A 139 9.26 -3.15 1.16
CA HIS A 139 10.48 -3.92 0.98
C HIS A 139 10.68 -4.13 -0.53
N ASP A 140 11.71 -3.46 -1.03
CA ASP A 140 12.16 -3.49 -2.41
C ASP A 140 13.69 -3.29 -2.43
N ASP A 141 14.34 -3.54 -3.56
CA ASP A 141 15.80 -3.55 -3.67
C ASP A 141 16.45 -2.23 -3.20
N ASP A 142 15.82 -1.11 -3.52
CA ASP A 142 16.33 0.25 -3.25
C ASP A 142 15.61 0.95 -2.09
N LEU A 143 14.51 0.39 -1.59
CA LEU A 143 13.65 1.05 -0.60
C LEU A 143 13.11 0.06 0.43
N THR A 144 13.49 0.27 1.68
CA THR A 144 12.94 -0.48 2.82
C THR A 144 12.54 0.46 3.94
N PHE A 145 11.30 0.34 4.42
CA PHE A 145 10.84 1.05 5.61
C PHE A 145 9.67 0.30 6.27
N ALA A 146 9.45 0.58 7.55
CA ALA A 146 8.25 0.19 8.27
C ALA A 146 7.91 1.25 9.31
N TYR A 147 6.66 1.70 9.33
CA TYR A 147 6.17 2.71 10.28
C TYR A 147 4.88 2.26 10.93
N ASP A 148 4.81 2.34 12.26
CA ASP A 148 3.57 2.17 13.00
C ASP A 148 2.63 3.38 12.77
N VAL A 149 1.41 3.09 12.33
CA VAL A 149 0.44 4.09 11.89
C VAL A 149 -0.89 3.96 12.63
N ASP A 150 -1.56 5.10 12.78
CA ASP A 150 -2.99 5.11 13.06
C ASP A 150 -3.75 4.83 11.76
N ILE A 151 -4.13 3.56 11.55
CA ILE A 151 -4.77 3.13 10.31
C ILE A 151 -6.10 3.84 10.05
N SER A 152 -6.80 4.34 11.07
CA SER A 152 -8.04 5.08 10.86
C SER A 152 -7.81 6.37 10.07
N SER A 153 -6.65 7.00 10.26
CA SER A 153 -6.29 8.19 9.50
C SER A 153 -6.09 7.94 8.01
N LEU A 154 -5.76 6.71 7.58
CA LEU A 154 -5.69 6.32 6.17
C LEU A 154 -7.05 6.52 5.48
N PHE A 155 -8.07 5.90 6.07
CA PHE A 155 -9.42 5.89 5.50
C PHE A 155 -10.09 7.26 5.61
N ASP A 156 -9.85 7.99 6.69
CA ASP A 156 -10.32 9.37 6.84
C ASP A 156 -9.74 10.28 5.74
N GLU A 157 -8.43 10.15 5.45
CA GLU A 157 -7.77 10.91 4.40
C GLU A 157 -8.26 10.50 3.01
N ALA A 158 -8.38 9.21 2.71
CA ALA A 158 -8.93 8.71 1.45
C ALA A 158 -10.36 9.25 1.20
N LYS A 159 -11.25 9.14 2.20
CA LYS A 159 -12.62 9.67 2.16
C LYS A 159 -12.64 11.19 2.03
N ARG A 160 -11.69 11.90 2.66
CA ARG A 160 -11.57 13.35 2.56
C ARG A 160 -11.20 13.75 1.14
N VAL A 161 -10.11 13.21 0.58
CA VAL A 161 -9.61 13.66 -0.72
C VAL A 161 -10.51 13.24 -1.89
N LYS A 162 -11.19 12.10 -1.80
CA LYS A 162 -12.19 11.65 -2.77
C LYS A 162 -13.33 12.64 -3.01
N LYS A 163 -13.62 13.55 -2.05
CA LYS A 163 -14.65 14.60 -2.20
C LYS A 163 -14.20 15.77 -3.08
N PHE A 164 -12.90 15.89 -3.35
CA PHE A 164 -12.28 17.02 -4.06
C PHE A 164 -11.77 16.66 -5.45
N VAL A 165 -11.98 15.42 -5.88
CA VAL A 165 -11.66 14.87 -7.21
C VAL A 165 -12.95 14.63 -7.95
#